data_AF-A0A7S4K6V9-F1
#
_entry.id   AF-A0A7S4K6V9-F1
#
_cell.length_a   1.000
_cell.length_b   1.000
_cell.length_c   1.000
_cell.angle_alpha   90.00
_cell.angle_beta   90.00
_cell.angle_gamma   90.00
#
_symmetry.space_group_name_H-M   'P 1'
#
loop_
_entity.id
_entity.type
_entity.pdbx_description
1 polymer ?
#
loop_
_entity_poly.entity_id
_entity_poly.type
_entity_poly.pdbx_seq_one_letter_code
_entity_poly.pdbx_strand_id
1 'polypeptide(L)'
;MLRYFLTALSLPSPFHMAQHAGFETFFVVQTKLSTKNVKDFVGRVKNIVTSGSEKIKKAKGLVLGIEKGTRPSSLKDELDVVSQSFDSFINRRLLGNAPVRKVKFQNHIGSLESLATVMEEIDWAACDLLLHGSTLGRIRRMLAHISASSVNILSRSIIVLNLYFDDLLLGQHSLSQMISQHMQQISGAPSSLVETDYGRSFLNRLGKPVYDTLKVLALNRNRQRAYADALMFREWAGLKMEAAAVDYYYKQEKDSDLQSTPFATNYVLHTTVWLMEHHLGTGVELGLFPGHHDLSVAFWYWDFLLSTQLNISTVMRKAKVERKVHDAKIIREHEEKKVAEFQPRGKKKGKKTSANSRNIPVALSTFMAPTKQDLEDNTEFMLLGLRRTLCRGIVRVSFERDGLRNLIVALNISWISPLLGNDAPCLYPLFAFNFHFC
;
A
#
# COMPACT_ATOMS: atom_id res chain seq x y z
N MET A 1 -16.09 1.58 -30.32
CA MET A 1 -15.75 0.16 -30.08
C MET A 1 -16.46 -0.44 -28.86
N LEU A 2 -16.32 0.11 -27.64
CA LEU A 2 -17.05 -0.40 -26.45
C LEU A 2 -18.58 -0.39 -26.59
N ARG A 3 -19.13 0.67 -27.22
CA ARG A 3 -20.58 0.79 -27.50
C ARG A 3 -21.11 -0.26 -28.49
N TYR A 4 -20.26 -0.75 -29.40
CA TYR A 4 -20.61 -1.77 -30.40
C TYR A 4 -20.53 -3.19 -29.83
N PHE A 5 -19.67 -3.41 -28.83
CA PHE A 5 -19.62 -4.68 -28.10
C PHE A 5 -20.89 -4.91 -27.26
N LEU A 6 -21.51 -3.83 -26.78
CA LEU A 6 -22.76 -3.85 -26.01
C LEU A 6 -24.00 -4.15 -26.87
N THR A 7 -24.00 -3.80 -28.17
CA THR A 7 -25.12 -4.08 -29.08
C THR A 7 -25.08 -5.50 -29.65
N ALA A 8 -23.91 -6.17 -29.64
CA ALA A 8 -23.78 -7.54 -30.13
C ALA A 8 -24.30 -8.60 -29.15
N LEU A 9 -24.50 -8.24 -27.87
CA LEU A 9 -24.99 -9.13 -26.81
C LEU A 9 -26.52 -9.08 -26.64
N SER A 10 -27.25 -8.38 -27.51
CA SER A 10 -28.70 -8.15 -27.40
C SER A 10 -29.58 -9.10 -28.22
N LEU A 11 -29.14 -10.33 -28.53
CA LEU A 11 -30.01 -11.33 -29.16
C LEU A 11 -30.63 -12.26 -28.11
N PRO A 12 -31.94 -12.56 -28.21
CA PRO A 12 -32.71 -13.16 -27.13
C PRO A 12 -32.45 -14.67 -27.04
N SER A 13 -31.83 -15.11 -25.95
CA SER A 13 -31.76 -16.52 -25.54
C SER A 13 -32.08 -16.64 -24.05
N PRO A 14 -32.77 -17.70 -23.59
CA PRO A 14 -33.31 -17.81 -22.21
C PRO A 14 -32.25 -17.88 -21.10
N PHE A 15 -30.96 -17.88 -21.42
CA PHE A 15 -29.86 -17.96 -20.44
C PHE A 15 -29.43 -16.60 -19.84
N HIS A 16 -30.01 -15.47 -20.26
CA HIS A 16 -29.43 -14.13 -20.04
C HIS A 16 -29.81 -13.39 -18.74
N MET A 17 -30.72 -13.87 -17.89
CA MET A 17 -31.16 -13.05 -16.73
C MET A 17 -30.11 -12.90 -15.62
N ALA A 18 -29.09 -13.75 -15.54
CA ALA A 18 -28.06 -13.68 -14.49
C ALA A 18 -26.82 -12.83 -14.87
N GLN A 19 -26.59 -12.55 -16.16
CA GLN A 19 -25.38 -11.85 -16.63
C GLN A 19 -25.56 -10.33 -16.75
N HIS A 20 -26.77 -9.83 -17.06
CA HIS A 20 -26.98 -8.39 -17.31
C HIS A 20 -26.90 -7.52 -16.05
N ALA A 21 -27.47 -7.95 -14.92
CA ALA A 21 -27.55 -7.11 -13.73
C ALA A 21 -26.18 -6.88 -13.04
N GLY A 22 -25.24 -7.82 -13.19
CA GLY A 22 -23.90 -7.68 -12.60
C GLY A 22 -22.97 -6.76 -13.41
N PHE A 23 -23.04 -6.85 -14.74
CA PHE A 23 -22.09 -6.20 -15.65
C PHE A 23 -22.39 -4.72 -15.90
N GLU A 24 -23.66 -4.32 -16.00
CA GLU A 24 -24.03 -2.90 -16.14
C GLU A 24 -23.73 -2.10 -14.87
N THR A 25 -23.94 -2.70 -13.70
CA THR A 25 -23.62 -2.09 -12.41
C THR A 25 -22.10 -1.99 -12.18
N PHE A 26 -21.31 -2.88 -12.80
CA PHE A 26 -19.85 -2.82 -12.77
C PHE A 26 -19.31 -1.63 -13.60
N PHE A 27 -19.97 -1.24 -14.70
CA PHE A 27 -19.60 -0.04 -15.45
C PHE A 27 -19.91 1.26 -14.69
N VAL A 28 -20.85 1.24 -13.73
CA VAL A 28 -21.06 2.35 -12.79
C VAL A 28 -19.83 2.55 -11.89
N VAL A 29 -19.00 1.53 -11.66
CA VAL A 29 -17.72 1.65 -10.92
C VAL A 29 -16.67 2.47 -11.72
N GLN A 30 -16.84 2.65 -13.03
CA GLN A 30 -16.01 3.59 -13.80
C GLN A 30 -16.46 5.06 -13.70
N THR A 31 -17.61 5.34 -13.07
CA THR A 31 -18.00 6.72 -12.78
C THR A 31 -17.29 7.17 -11.50
N LYS A 32 -16.66 8.36 -11.54
CA LYS A 32 -16.09 9.01 -10.36
C LYS A 32 -17.08 8.88 -9.20
N LEU A 33 -16.61 8.31 -8.08
CA LEU A 33 -17.40 8.21 -6.87
C LEU A 33 -17.94 9.60 -6.51
N SER A 34 -19.27 9.72 -6.36
CA SER A 34 -19.87 10.96 -5.88
C SER A 34 -19.61 11.12 -4.39
N THR A 35 -19.18 12.32 -3.96
CA THR A 35 -18.69 12.64 -2.61
C THR A 35 -19.67 12.35 -1.48
N LYS A 36 -20.99 12.34 -1.72
CA LYS A 36 -21.97 12.31 -0.63
C LYS A 36 -22.08 10.99 0.11
N ASN A 37 -21.53 9.88 -0.41
CA ASN A 37 -21.53 8.62 0.34
C ASN A 37 -20.56 7.55 -0.21
N VAL A 38 -19.25 7.83 -0.15
CA VAL A 38 -18.22 6.90 -0.63
C VAL A 38 -18.36 5.52 0.04
N LYS A 39 -18.60 5.48 1.35
CA LYS A 39 -18.73 4.22 2.10
C LYS A 39 -19.93 3.39 1.66
N ASP A 40 -21.10 4.00 1.51
CA ASP A 40 -22.29 3.26 1.07
C ASP A 40 -22.17 2.81 -0.38
N PHE A 41 -21.58 3.64 -1.26
CA PHE A 41 -21.32 3.23 -2.63
C PHE A 41 -20.36 2.04 -2.67
N VAL A 42 -19.22 2.12 -1.98
CA VAL A 42 -18.23 1.05 -1.97
C VAL A 42 -18.81 -0.21 -1.30
N GLY A 43 -19.66 -0.06 -0.28
CA GLY A 43 -20.42 -1.16 0.31
C GLY A 43 -21.34 -1.86 -0.70
N ARG A 44 -22.05 -1.10 -1.55
CA ARG A 44 -22.84 -1.68 -2.65
C ARG A 44 -21.97 -2.39 -3.68
N VAL A 45 -20.84 -1.80 -4.07
CA VAL A 45 -19.89 -2.43 -5.01
C VAL A 45 -19.34 -3.72 -4.42
N LYS A 46 -18.92 -3.71 -3.15
CA LYS A 46 -18.46 -4.89 -2.43
C LYS A 46 -19.52 -6.00 -2.44
N ASN A 47 -20.78 -5.69 -2.14
CA ASN A 47 -21.88 -6.65 -2.21
C ASN A 47 -22.11 -7.24 -3.61
N ILE A 48 -21.94 -6.42 -4.66
CA ILE A 48 -22.05 -6.89 -6.05
C ILE A 48 -20.88 -7.82 -6.39
N VAL A 49 -19.66 -7.44 -6.00
CA VAL A 49 -18.45 -8.22 -6.27
C VAL A 49 -18.47 -9.56 -5.53
N THR A 50 -18.88 -9.57 -4.25
CA THR A 50 -19.01 -10.81 -3.47
C THR A 50 -20.12 -11.71 -4.04
N SER A 51 -21.30 -11.17 -4.32
CA SER A 51 -22.39 -11.93 -4.97
C SER A 51 -21.99 -12.45 -6.35
N GLY A 52 -21.25 -11.66 -7.13
CA GLY A 52 -20.70 -12.06 -8.41
C GLY A 52 -19.73 -13.23 -8.28
N SER A 53 -18.79 -13.14 -7.34
CA SER A 53 -17.84 -14.22 -7.04
C SER A 53 -18.54 -15.52 -6.64
N GLU A 54 -19.56 -15.45 -5.78
CA GLU A 54 -20.36 -16.63 -5.38
C GLU A 54 -21.10 -17.27 -6.57
N LYS A 55 -21.70 -16.44 -7.44
CA LYS A 55 -22.37 -16.94 -8.66
C LYS A 55 -21.38 -17.61 -9.60
N ILE A 56 -20.18 -17.07 -9.76
CA ILE A 56 -19.11 -17.68 -10.57
C ILE A 56 -18.66 -19.01 -9.96
N LYS A 57 -18.47 -19.09 -8.64
CA LYS A 57 -18.13 -20.34 -7.94
C LYS A 57 -19.21 -21.40 -8.12
N LYS A 58 -20.49 -21.02 -8.04
CA LYS A 58 -21.62 -21.91 -8.32
C LYS A 58 -21.64 -22.38 -9.78
N ALA A 59 -21.43 -21.48 -10.74
CA ALA A 59 -21.35 -21.81 -12.15
C ALA A 59 -20.20 -22.79 -12.43
N LYS A 60 -19.02 -22.57 -11.85
CA LYS A 60 -17.88 -23.50 -11.92
C LYS A 60 -18.25 -24.89 -11.40
N GLY A 61 -18.93 -24.96 -10.25
CA GLY A 61 -19.39 -26.22 -9.68
C GLY A 61 -20.38 -26.99 -10.59
N LEU A 62 -21.30 -26.27 -11.24
CA LEU A 62 -22.23 -26.85 -12.20
C LEU A 62 -21.50 -27.42 -13.43
N VAL A 63 -20.56 -26.66 -13.98
CA VAL A 63 -19.80 -27.08 -15.16
C VAL A 63 -18.94 -28.31 -14.87
N LEU A 64 -18.23 -28.33 -13.74
CA LEU A 64 -17.48 -29.51 -13.28
C LEU A 64 -18.38 -30.73 -13.03
N GLY A 65 -19.64 -30.51 -12.62
CA GLY A 65 -20.64 -31.58 -12.47
C GLY A 65 -21.06 -32.17 -13.81
N ILE A 66 -21.24 -31.34 -14.83
CA ILE A 66 -21.59 -31.77 -16.20
C ILE A 66 -20.42 -32.57 -16.82
N GLU A 67 -19.19 -32.09 -16.66
CA GLU A 67 -17.99 -32.79 -17.16
C GLU A 67 -17.80 -34.17 -16.52
N LYS A 68 -18.08 -34.32 -15.22
CA LYS A 68 -18.01 -35.62 -14.53
C LYS A 68 -19.09 -36.61 -14.99
N GLY A 69 -20.22 -36.11 -15.49
CA GLY A 69 -21.32 -36.92 -16.01
C GLY A 69 -21.20 -37.27 -17.49
N THR A 70 -20.30 -36.62 -18.24
CA THR A 70 -20.08 -36.85 -19.67
C THR A 70 -18.82 -37.68 -19.90
N ARG A 71 -18.83 -38.61 -20.87
CA ARG A 71 -17.65 -39.43 -21.19
C ARG A 71 -16.48 -38.54 -21.63
N PRO A 72 -15.22 -38.88 -21.30
CA PRO A 72 -14.03 -38.03 -21.47
C PRO A 72 -13.65 -37.67 -22.93
N SER A 73 -14.45 -38.03 -23.92
CA SER A 73 -14.27 -37.64 -25.33
C SER A 73 -14.69 -36.18 -25.63
N SER A 74 -15.52 -35.53 -24.80
CA SER A 74 -16.12 -34.22 -25.10
C SER A 74 -15.21 -32.98 -24.90
N LEU A 75 -14.15 -33.08 -24.11
CA LEU A 75 -13.26 -31.93 -23.81
C LEU A 75 -12.42 -31.49 -25.00
N LYS A 76 -12.04 -32.42 -25.89
CA LYS A 76 -11.39 -32.09 -27.17
C LYS A 76 -12.37 -31.44 -28.14
N ASP A 77 -13.60 -31.94 -28.16
CA ASP A 77 -14.66 -31.44 -29.04
C ASP A 77 -15.09 -30.00 -28.69
N GLU A 78 -15.09 -29.61 -27.40
CA GLU A 78 -15.43 -28.23 -27.00
C GLU A 78 -14.41 -27.18 -27.43
N LEU A 79 -13.11 -27.46 -27.27
CA LEU A 79 -12.06 -26.57 -27.75
C LEU A 79 -12.13 -26.45 -29.29
N ASP A 80 -12.53 -27.55 -29.94
CA ASP A 80 -12.77 -27.61 -31.37
C ASP A 80 -13.94 -26.69 -31.78
N VAL A 81 -15.08 -26.73 -31.07
CA VAL A 81 -16.24 -25.84 -31.33
C VAL A 81 -15.89 -24.35 -31.20
N VAL A 82 -15.12 -23.96 -30.18
CA VAL A 82 -14.68 -22.56 -30.03
C VAL A 82 -13.72 -22.17 -31.16
N SER A 83 -12.80 -23.06 -31.53
CA SER A 83 -11.86 -22.81 -32.62
C SER A 83 -12.51 -22.81 -34.01
N GLN A 84 -13.63 -23.51 -34.17
CA GLN A 84 -14.48 -23.49 -35.36
C GLN A 84 -15.35 -22.23 -35.41
N SER A 85 -15.79 -21.73 -34.25
CA SER A 85 -16.67 -20.55 -34.15
C SER A 85 -15.91 -19.22 -34.20
N PHE A 86 -14.66 -19.19 -33.75
CA PHE A 86 -13.83 -17.99 -33.69
C PHE A 86 -12.49 -18.20 -34.42
N ASP A 87 -12.18 -17.31 -35.37
CA ASP A 87 -10.86 -17.32 -36.02
C ASP A 87 -9.77 -17.05 -34.97
N SER A 88 -8.82 -17.98 -34.87
CA SER A 88 -7.66 -17.84 -34.00
C SER A 88 -6.72 -16.70 -34.44
N PHE A 89 -6.85 -16.17 -35.65
CA PHE A 89 -6.04 -15.07 -36.16
C PHE A 89 -6.81 -13.75 -36.18
N ILE A 90 -6.45 -12.85 -35.27
CA ILE A 90 -6.97 -11.48 -35.26
C ILE A 90 -6.21 -10.64 -36.31
N ASN A 91 -6.93 -9.74 -36.98
CA ASN A 91 -6.46 -8.78 -38.00
C ASN A 91 -6.14 -9.34 -39.40
N ARG A 92 -6.50 -10.58 -39.72
CA ARG A 92 -6.24 -11.14 -41.06
C ARG A 92 -6.98 -10.41 -42.20
N ARG A 93 -8.08 -9.72 -41.89
CA ARG A 93 -8.95 -9.01 -42.86
C ARG A 93 -9.20 -7.53 -42.55
N LEU A 94 -8.74 -7.03 -41.41
CA LEU A 94 -8.84 -5.60 -41.06
C LEU A 94 -7.55 -4.93 -41.51
N LEU A 95 -7.66 -3.80 -42.22
CA LEU A 95 -6.57 -2.97 -42.79
C LEU A 95 -5.67 -2.33 -41.70
N GLY A 96 -5.16 -3.12 -40.77
CA GLY A 96 -4.26 -2.67 -39.71
C GLY A 96 -2.81 -2.97 -40.08
N ASN A 97 -1.92 -2.00 -39.85
CA ASN A 97 -0.46 -2.19 -39.96
C ASN A 97 0.13 -3.10 -38.85
N ALA A 98 -0.72 -3.68 -38.00
CA ALA A 98 -0.29 -4.56 -36.92
C ALA A 98 -0.08 -5.98 -37.45
N PRO A 99 1.02 -6.66 -37.08
CA PRO A 99 1.25 -8.05 -37.46
C PRO A 99 0.09 -8.93 -36.98
N VAL A 100 -0.21 -9.97 -37.75
CA VAL A 100 -1.26 -10.95 -37.42
C VAL A 100 -0.94 -11.59 -36.07
N ARG A 101 -1.93 -11.61 -35.17
CA ARG A 101 -1.79 -12.16 -33.81
C ARG A 101 -2.61 -13.42 -33.68
N LYS A 102 -2.02 -14.47 -33.10
CA LYS A 102 -2.73 -15.70 -32.75
C LYS A 102 -3.34 -15.59 -31.35
N VAL A 103 -4.64 -15.81 -31.26
CA VAL A 103 -5.41 -15.91 -30.02
C VAL A 103 -5.24 -17.31 -29.46
N LYS A 104 -5.00 -17.39 -28.15
CA LYS A 104 -5.10 -18.63 -27.40
C LYS A 104 -6.43 -18.58 -26.64
N PHE A 105 -7.36 -19.45 -27.01
CA PHE A 105 -8.61 -19.60 -26.27
C PHE A 105 -8.32 -20.33 -24.96
N GLN A 106 -8.88 -19.82 -23.86
CA GLN A 106 -8.88 -20.53 -22.59
C GLN A 106 -10.08 -21.48 -22.56
N ASN A 107 -9.98 -22.56 -21.80
CA ASN A 107 -11.14 -23.38 -21.50
C ASN A 107 -12.13 -22.59 -20.63
N HIS A 108 -13.37 -23.05 -20.59
CA HIS A 108 -14.44 -22.37 -19.86
C HIS A 108 -14.16 -22.34 -18.34
N ILE A 109 -13.54 -23.38 -17.77
CA ILE A 109 -13.13 -23.41 -16.35
C ILE A 109 -12.09 -22.34 -16.06
N GLY A 110 -11.02 -22.27 -16.84
CA GLY A 110 -9.95 -21.28 -16.67
C GLY A 110 -10.45 -19.84 -16.88
N SER A 111 -11.46 -19.66 -17.74
CA SER A 111 -12.13 -18.37 -17.92
C SER A 111 -12.94 -17.98 -16.67
N LEU A 112 -13.70 -18.91 -16.08
CA LEU A 112 -14.44 -18.69 -14.83
C LEU A 112 -13.49 -18.45 -13.65
N GLU A 113 -12.37 -19.16 -13.57
CA GLU A 113 -11.33 -18.93 -12.57
C GLU A 113 -10.71 -17.54 -12.72
N SER A 114 -10.34 -17.15 -13.94
CA SER A 114 -9.80 -15.81 -14.21
C SER A 114 -10.79 -14.71 -13.80
N LEU A 115 -12.08 -14.89 -14.09
CA LEU A 115 -13.12 -13.94 -13.69
C LEU A 115 -13.31 -13.91 -12.16
N ALA A 116 -13.29 -15.06 -11.49
CA ALA A 116 -13.35 -15.14 -10.04
C ALA A 116 -12.16 -14.41 -9.39
N THR A 117 -10.94 -14.62 -9.90
CA THR A 117 -9.73 -13.93 -9.45
C THR A 117 -9.87 -12.42 -9.62
N VAL A 118 -10.34 -11.95 -10.77
CA VAL A 118 -10.56 -10.50 -11.00
C VAL A 118 -11.53 -9.93 -9.96
N MET A 119 -12.65 -10.60 -9.71
CA MET A 119 -13.65 -10.15 -8.73
C MET A 119 -13.08 -10.13 -7.30
N GLU A 120 -12.39 -11.18 -6.88
CA GLU A 120 -11.75 -11.23 -5.56
C GLU A 120 -10.71 -10.11 -5.42
N GLU A 121 -9.88 -9.88 -6.43
CA GLU A 121 -8.90 -8.80 -6.45
C GLU A 121 -9.50 -7.41 -6.44
N ILE A 122 -10.68 -7.20 -7.02
CA ILE A 122 -11.39 -5.91 -6.89
C ILE A 122 -11.83 -5.69 -5.45
N ASP A 123 -12.36 -6.73 -4.79
CA ASP A 123 -12.82 -6.63 -3.40
C ASP A 123 -11.68 -6.26 -2.45
N TRP A 124 -10.66 -7.12 -2.36
CA TRP A 124 -9.61 -6.92 -1.36
C TRP A 124 -8.62 -5.80 -1.74
N ALA A 125 -8.36 -5.54 -3.03
CA ALA A 125 -7.38 -4.53 -3.42
C ALA A 125 -8.01 -3.13 -3.54
N ALA A 126 -9.21 -3.00 -4.12
CA ALA A 126 -9.83 -1.70 -4.38
C ALA A 126 -10.87 -1.34 -3.30
N CYS A 127 -11.84 -2.22 -3.01
CA CYS A 127 -12.90 -1.90 -2.06
C CYS A 127 -12.36 -1.75 -0.64
N ASP A 128 -11.52 -2.68 -0.18
CA ASP A 128 -10.94 -2.58 1.17
C ASP A 128 -10.05 -1.34 1.33
N LEU A 129 -9.27 -0.97 0.31
CA LEU A 129 -8.49 0.27 0.31
C LEU A 129 -9.40 1.50 0.51
N LEU A 130 -10.50 1.57 -0.24
CA LEU A 130 -11.44 2.69 -0.17
C LEU A 130 -12.21 2.73 1.17
N LEU A 131 -12.51 1.57 1.77
CA LEU A 131 -13.26 1.48 3.03
C LEU A 131 -12.38 1.69 4.27
N HIS A 132 -11.15 1.19 4.24
CA HIS A 132 -10.29 1.07 5.42
C HIS A 132 -9.07 2.01 5.39
N GLY A 133 -8.81 2.67 4.26
CA GLY A 133 -7.74 3.66 4.08
C GLY A 133 -8.00 4.98 4.81
N SER A 134 -7.87 4.97 6.15
CA SER A 134 -8.22 6.12 7.00
C SER A 134 -7.04 7.02 7.39
N THR A 135 -5.80 6.58 7.17
CA THR A 135 -4.58 7.37 7.44
C THR A 135 -3.59 7.19 6.30
N LEU A 136 -2.72 8.18 6.08
CA LEU A 136 -1.72 8.11 5.03
C LEU A 136 -0.79 6.90 5.18
N GLY A 137 -0.34 6.62 6.41
CA GLY A 137 0.50 5.45 6.70
C GLY A 137 -0.21 4.11 6.45
N ARG A 138 -1.52 4.02 6.69
CA ARG A 138 -2.31 2.82 6.37
C ARG A 138 -2.52 2.68 4.86
N ILE A 139 -2.91 3.73 4.17
CA ILE A 139 -3.08 3.74 2.70
C ILE A 139 -1.78 3.30 2.02
N ARG A 140 -0.64 3.87 2.42
CA ARG A 140 0.68 3.50 1.90
C ARG A 140 0.97 2.02 2.08
N ARG A 141 0.68 1.43 3.25
CA ARG A 141 0.89 0.00 3.51
C ARG A 141 -0.05 -0.89 2.70
N MET A 142 -1.32 -0.53 2.59
CA MET A 142 -2.27 -1.26 1.74
C MET A 142 -1.82 -1.23 0.28
N LEU A 143 -1.41 -0.06 -0.23
CA LEU A 143 -0.87 0.06 -1.59
C LEU A 143 0.45 -0.69 -1.78
N ALA A 144 1.34 -0.71 -0.78
CA ALA A 144 2.56 -1.50 -0.84
C ALA A 144 2.27 -3.00 -0.87
N HIS A 145 1.25 -3.46 -0.14
CA HIS A 145 0.78 -4.85 -0.21
C HIS A 145 0.19 -5.17 -1.59
N ILE A 146 -0.70 -4.31 -2.11
CA ILE A 146 -1.28 -4.44 -3.46
C ILE A 146 -0.19 -4.43 -4.55
N SER A 147 0.84 -3.60 -4.38
CA SER A 147 2.01 -3.54 -5.26
C SER A 147 2.80 -4.85 -5.26
N ALA A 148 3.00 -5.43 -4.06
CA ALA A 148 3.69 -6.71 -3.90
C ALA A 148 2.90 -7.88 -4.48
N SER A 149 1.58 -7.80 -4.43
CA SER A 149 0.68 -8.78 -5.01
C SER A 149 0.60 -8.65 -6.54
N SER A 150 0.49 -9.76 -7.25
CA SER A 150 0.35 -9.81 -8.71
C SER A 150 -1.07 -9.44 -9.20
N VAL A 151 -1.65 -8.39 -8.61
CA VAL A 151 -3.02 -7.91 -8.86
C VAL A 151 -3.25 -7.60 -10.34
N ASN A 152 -4.44 -7.85 -10.85
CA ASN A 152 -4.80 -7.53 -12.22
C ASN A 152 -4.76 -6.00 -12.53
N ILE A 153 -4.63 -5.67 -13.81
CA ILE A 153 -4.53 -4.29 -14.28
C ILE A 153 -5.82 -3.48 -14.07
N LEU A 154 -6.98 -4.13 -14.07
CA LEU A 154 -8.27 -3.47 -13.86
C LEU A 154 -8.38 -2.96 -12.42
N SER A 155 -8.08 -3.78 -11.41
CA SER A 155 -8.06 -3.36 -9.99
C SER A 155 -7.07 -2.22 -9.76
N ARG A 156 -5.85 -2.30 -10.31
CA ARG A 156 -4.88 -1.20 -10.23
C ARG A 156 -5.40 0.09 -10.88
N SER A 157 -6.09 -0.02 -12.01
CA SER A 157 -6.67 1.14 -12.69
C SER A 157 -7.81 1.77 -11.89
N ILE A 158 -8.67 0.95 -11.28
CA ILE A 158 -9.73 1.42 -10.36
C ILE A 158 -9.12 2.18 -9.19
N ILE A 159 -8.04 1.64 -8.59
CA ILE A 159 -7.33 2.32 -7.50
C ILE A 159 -6.81 3.68 -7.94
N VAL A 160 -6.11 3.77 -9.08
CA VAL A 160 -5.56 5.05 -9.57
C VAL A 160 -6.65 6.08 -9.86
N LEU A 161 -7.76 5.66 -10.47
CA LEU A 161 -8.89 6.55 -10.78
C LEU A 161 -9.57 7.10 -9.52
N ASN A 162 -9.58 6.33 -8.44
CA ASN A 162 -10.20 6.70 -7.17
C ASN A 162 -9.18 7.18 -6.12
N LEU A 163 -7.90 7.27 -6.45
CA LEU A 163 -6.85 7.66 -5.49
C LEU A 163 -7.01 9.11 -5.06
N TYR A 164 -7.33 10.00 -6.01
CA TYR A 164 -7.55 11.42 -5.77
C TYR A 164 -8.61 11.97 -6.72
N PHE A 165 -9.73 12.41 -6.17
CA PHE A 165 -10.84 13.00 -6.92
C PHE A 165 -11.57 14.00 -6.02
N ASP A 166 -12.20 15.01 -6.64
CA ASP A 166 -12.90 16.10 -5.95
C ASP A 166 -12.05 16.74 -4.83
N ASP A 167 -10.76 16.94 -5.15
CA ASP A 167 -9.72 17.49 -4.28
C ASP A 167 -9.45 16.71 -2.97
N LEU A 168 -9.98 15.49 -2.88
CA LEU A 168 -9.88 14.61 -1.73
C LEU A 168 -9.15 13.31 -2.09
N LEU A 169 -8.29 12.84 -1.19
CA LEU A 169 -7.72 11.51 -1.26
C LEU A 169 -8.80 10.47 -0.95
N LEU A 170 -8.95 9.48 -1.82
CA LEU A 170 -10.02 8.46 -1.77
C LEU A 170 -11.44 9.06 -1.68
N GLY A 171 -11.62 10.32 -2.09
CA GLY A 171 -12.88 11.07 -1.96
C GLY A 171 -13.32 11.39 -0.53
N GLN A 172 -12.45 11.16 0.45
CA GLN A 172 -12.82 11.18 1.87
C GLN A 172 -11.97 12.13 2.70
N HIS A 173 -10.71 12.35 2.32
CA HIS A 173 -9.74 13.02 3.18
C HIS A 173 -9.01 14.15 2.45
N SER A 174 -8.91 15.32 3.09
CA SER A 174 -8.03 16.38 2.60
C SER A 174 -6.57 15.90 2.64
N LEU A 175 -5.88 16.00 1.50
CA LEU A 175 -4.50 15.52 1.39
C LEU A 175 -3.56 16.31 2.32
N SER A 176 -3.71 17.63 2.40
CA SER A 176 -2.89 18.47 3.29
C SER A 176 -3.08 18.08 4.77
N GLN A 177 -4.34 17.86 5.19
CA GLN A 177 -4.63 17.42 6.55
C GLN A 177 -4.04 16.03 6.85
N MET A 178 -4.12 15.11 5.90
CA MET A 178 -3.54 13.77 6.03
C MET A 178 -2.02 13.79 6.12
N ILE A 179 -1.36 14.66 5.35
CA ILE A 179 0.10 14.86 5.43
C ILE A 179 0.46 15.42 6.80
N SER A 180 -0.25 16.44 7.27
CA SER A 180 -0.04 17.02 8.62
C SER A 180 -0.16 15.96 9.72
N GLN A 181 -1.27 15.21 9.73
CA GLN A 181 -1.49 14.13 10.70
C GLN A 181 -0.41 13.05 10.60
N HIS A 182 0.04 12.71 9.39
CA HIS A 182 1.10 11.75 9.19
C HIS A 182 2.44 12.27 9.73
N MET A 183 2.78 13.53 9.49
CA MET A 183 3.97 14.17 10.07
C MET A 183 3.91 14.13 11.61
N GLN A 184 2.77 14.47 12.22
CA GLN A 184 2.56 14.36 13.66
C GLN A 184 2.72 12.91 14.14
N GLN A 185 2.15 11.95 13.41
CA GLN A 185 2.19 10.53 13.75
C GLN A 185 3.63 9.97 13.69
N ILE A 186 4.37 10.21 12.62
CA ILE A 186 5.66 9.54 12.41
C ILE A 186 6.84 10.33 12.99
N SER A 187 6.87 11.65 12.81
CA SER A 187 7.98 12.53 13.23
C SER A 187 7.75 13.20 14.58
N GLY A 188 6.55 13.04 15.14
CA GLY A 188 6.10 13.77 16.31
C GLY A 188 5.86 15.26 16.04
N ALA A 189 5.89 15.74 14.78
CA ALA A 189 5.77 17.17 14.44
C ALA A 189 4.67 17.86 15.26
N PRO A 190 4.91 19.06 15.82
CA PRO A 190 3.90 19.72 16.62
C PRO A 190 2.82 20.34 15.72
N SER A 191 1.58 20.40 16.17
CA SER A 191 0.50 21.06 15.41
C SER A 191 0.82 22.52 15.09
N SER A 192 1.50 23.21 16.00
CA SER A 192 1.96 24.59 15.82
C SER A 192 2.91 24.76 14.63
N LEU A 193 3.71 23.76 14.25
CA LEU A 193 4.57 23.83 13.06
C LEU A 193 3.72 23.97 11.80
N VAL A 194 2.69 23.14 11.70
CA VAL A 194 1.78 23.04 10.55
C VAL A 194 0.90 24.29 10.43
N GLU A 195 0.59 24.93 11.56
CA GLU A 195 -0.27 26.11 11.61
C GLU A 195 0.43 27.40 11.15
N THR A 196 1.77 27.44 11.13
CA THR A 196 2.56 28.59 10.67
C THR A 196 2.50 28.80 9.15
N ASP A 197 2.82 30.01 8.67
CA ASP A 197 2.79 30.32 7.24
C ASP A 197 3.79 29.49 6.42
N TYR A 198 5.02 29.33 6.93
CA TYR A 198 6.04 28.49 6.29
C TYR A 198 5.67 27.00 6.35
N GLY A 199 5.04 26.54 7.44
CA GLY A 199 4.51 25.18 7.55
C GLY A 199 3.40 24.88 6.55
N ARG A 200 2.43 25.80 6.39
CA ARG A 200 1.34 25.67 5.39
C ARG A 200 1.87 25.67 3.97
N SER A 201 2.80 26.57 3.64
CA SER A 201 3.45 26.62 2.33
C SER A 201 4.15 25.29 2.01
N PHE A 202 4.89 24.75 2.99
CA PHE A 202 5.56 23.46 2.85
C PHE A 202 4.59 22.28 2.69
N LEU A 203 3.47 22.27 3.43
CA LEU A 203 2.43 21.23 3.26
C LEU A 203 1.79 21.26 1.87
N ASN A 204 1.53 22.45 1.34
CA ASN A 204 1.04 22.60 -0.04
C ASN A 204 2.06 22.06 -1.03
N ARG A 205 3.35 22.35 -0.82
CA ARG A 205 4.45 21.81 -1.64
C ARG A 205 4.57 20.29 -1.55
N LEU A 206 4.31 19.69 -0.37
CA LEU A 206 4.34 18.24 -0.14
C LEU A 206 3.19 17.50 -0.82
N GLY A 207 2.08 18.16 -1.14
CA GLY A 207 0.88 17.53 -1.71
C GLY A 207 1.19 16.65 -2.91
N LYS A 208 1.80 17.22 -3.96
CA LYS A 208 2.11 16.48 -5.19
C LYS A 208 3.13 15.34 -4.97
N PRO A 209 4.31 15.56 -4.33
CA PRO A 209 5.26 14.49 -4.05
C PRO A 209 4.66 13.32 -3.24
N VAL A 210 3.80 13.61 -2.26
CA VAL A 210 3.13 12.56 -1.48
C VAL A 210 2.11 11.81 -2.33
N TYR A 211 1.30 12.51 -3.12
CA TYR A 211 0.37 11.87 -4.06
C TYR A 211 1.09 10.95 -5.05
N ASP A 212 2.20 11.44 -5.64
CA ASP A 212 3.01 10.66 -6.58
C ASP A 212 3.61 9.41 -5.92
N THR A 213 3.97 9.48 -4.63
CA THR A 213 4.41 8.34 -3.83
C THR A 213 3.31 7.30 -3.59
N LEU A 214 2.05 7.70 -3.49
CA LEU A 214 0.95 6.73 -3.42
C LEU A 214 0.67 6.15 -4.81
N LYS A 215 0.66 7.00 -5.83
CA LYS A 215 0.35 6.63 -7.21
C LYS A 215 1.35 5.61 -7.76
N VAL A 216 2.64 5.76 -7.45
CA VAL A 216 3.68 4.85 -7.94
C VAL A 216 3.38 3.41 -7.51
N LEU A 217 2.92 3.18 -6.28
CA LEU A 217 2.59 1.84 -5.76
C LEU A 217 1.44 1.15 -6.52
N ALA A 218 0.62 1.89 -7.26
CA ALA A 218 -0.44 1.32 -8.10
C ALA A 218 0.03 0.99 -9.53
N LEU A 219 1.26 1.32 -9.90
CA LEU A 219 1.84 0.99 -11.21
C LEU A 219 2.38 -0.45 -11.24
N ASN A 220 2.65 -0.99 -12.43
CA ASN A 220 3.40 -2.24 -12.55
C ASN A 220 4.88 -2.03 -12.17
N ARG A 221 5.57 -3.09 -11.73
CA ARG A 221 6.96 -3.02 -11.21
C ARG A 221 7.94 -2.29 -12.13
N ASN A 222 7.90 -2.55 -13.44
CA ASN A 222 8.75 -1.86 -14.41
C ASN A 222 8.51 -0.34 -14.41
N ARG A 223 7.23 0.06 -14.42
CA ARG A 223 6.85 1.49 -14.38
C ARG A 223 7.13 2.12 -13.03
N GLN A 224 7.03 1.37 -11.92
CA GLN A 224 7.38 1.87 -10.59
C GLN A 224 8.83 2.36 -10.58
N ARG A 225 9.74 1.50 -11.03
CA ARG A 225 11.17 1.80 -11.06
C ARG A 225 11.48 3.00 -11.94
N ALA A 226 10.99 2.98 -13.18
CA ALA A 226 11.22 4.07 -14.14
C ALA A 226 10.63 5.41 -13.66
N TYR A 227 9.47 5.40 -13.00
CA TYR A 227 8.85 6.60 -12.46
C TYR A 227 9.62 7.17 -11.26
N ALA A 228 10.12 6.29 -10.38
CA ALA A 228 10.96 6.69 -9.27
C ALA A 228 12.23 7.41 -9.73
N ASP A 229 12.91 6.85 -10.75
CA ASP A 229 14.14 7.41 -11.33
C ASP A 229 13.91 8.75 -12.03
N ALA A 230 12.90 8.80 -12.90
CA ALA A 230 12.70 9.95 -13.77
C ALA A 230 12.17 11.19 -13.02
N LEU A 231 11.38 10.99 -11.96
CA LEU A 231 10.65 12.07 -11.30
C LEU A 231 10.89 12.14 -9.80
N MET A 232 10.71 11.03 -9.07
CA MET A 232 10.54 11.10 -7.62
C MET A 232 11.81 11.51 -6.88
N PHE A 233 12.98 10.95 -7.23
CA PHE A 233 14.21 11.28 -6.51
C PHE A 233 14.57 12.75 -6.60
N ARG A 234 14.37 13.36 -7.77
CA ARG A 234 14.58 14.80 -7.96
C ARG A 234 13.62 15.64 -7.12
N GLU A 235 12.34 15.29 -7.13
CA GLU A 235 11.32 16.01 -6.35
C GLU A 235 11.61 15.95 -4.85
N TRP A 236 11.90 14.76 -4.32
CA TRP A 236 12.20 14.57 -2.90
C TRP A 236 13.55 15.16 -2.48
N ALA A 237 14.55 15.17 -3.37
CA ALA A 237 15.80 15.88 -3.13
C ALA A 237 15.59 17.41 -3.00
N GLY A 238 14.73 18.00 -3.85
CA GLY A 238 14.38 19.42 -3.78
C GLY A 238 13.73 19.82 -2.44
N LEU A 239 12.85 18.94 -1.91
CA LEU A 239 12.17 19.16 -0.63
C LEU A 239 13.12 19.22 0.57
N LYS A 240 14.34 18.67 0.49
CA LYS A 240 15.27 18.62 1.61
C LYS A 240 15.67 20.01 2.10
N MET A 241 15.95 20.93 1.17
CA MET A 241 16.34 22.31 1.52
C MET A 241 15.17 23.10 2.09
N GLU A 242 13.99 22.93 1.51
CA GLU A 242 12.75 23.56 2.00
C GLU A 242 12.41 23.07 3.42
N ALA A 243 12.53 21.77 3.66
CA ALA A 243 12.31 21.18 4.98
C ALA A 243 13.30 21.70 6.04
N ALA A 244 14.58 21.85 5.67
CA ALA A 244 15.58 22.43 6.55
C ALA A 244 15.28 23.89 6.89
N ALA A 245 14.80 24.68 5.93
CA ALA A 245 14.37 26.05 6.16
C ALA A 245 13.15 26.13 7.10
N VAL A 246 12.16 25.25 6.92
CA VAL A 246 10.99 25.14 7.81
C VAL A 246 11.42 24.82 9.25
N ASP A 247 12.30 23.84 9.43
CA ASP A 247 12.82 23.51 10.76
C ASP A 247 13.61 24.68 11.38
N TYR A 248 14.38 25.42 10.57
CA TYR A 248 15.14 26.58 11.03
C TYR A 248 14.21 27.71 11.50
N TYR A 249 13.24 28.13 10.70
CA TYR A 249 12.30 29.20 11.06
C TYR A 249 11.45 28.82 12.27
N TYR A 250 11.02 27.57 12.36
CA TYR A 250 10.26 27.09 13.51
C TYR A 250 11.06 27.16 14.81
N LYS A 251 12.34 26.79 14.77
CA LYS A 251 13.23 26.90 15.93
C LYS A 251 13.45 28.34 16.36
N GLN A 252 13.64 29.24 15.39
CA GLN A 252 13.83 30.68 15.64
C GLN A 252 12.60 31.30 16.30
N GLU A 253 11.39 30.93 15.88
CA GLU A 253 10.14 31.47 16.43
C GLU A 253 9.83 30.94 17.85
N LYS A 254 10.20 29.70 18.16
CA LYS A 254 9.90 29.05 19.44
C LYS A 254 10.99 29.19 20.49
N ASP A 255 12.01 30.00 20.23
CA ASP A 255 13.17 30.23 21.12
C ASP A 255 13.69 28.94 21.77
N SER A 256 13.67 27.87 20.97
CA SER A 256 14.02 26.52 21.42
C SER A 256 15.49 26.28 21.12
N ASP A 257 16.18 25.55 22.01
CA ASP A 257 17.59 25.20 21.82
C ASP A 257 17.85 24.70 20.39
N LEU A 258 18.93 25.18 19.77
CA LEU A 258 19.36 24.80 18.43
C LEU A 258 19.54 23.28 18.26
N GLN A 259 19.73 22.55 19.37
CA GLN A 259 19.85 21.09 19.43
C GLN A 259 18.51 20.33 19.34
N SER A 260 17.36 21.01 19.28
CA SER A 260 16.07 20.34 19.09
C SER A 260 16.03 19.51 17.81
N THR A 261 15.41 18.33 17.88
CA THR A 261 15.31 17.39 16.75
C THR A 261 14.58 18.06 15.57
N PRO A 262 15.10 18.02 14.33
CA PRO A 262 14.40 18.56 13.18
C PRO A 262 13.19 17.67 12.82
N PHE A 263 12.06 18.25 12.40
CA PHE A 263 10.82 17.51 12.17
C PHE A 263 10.51 17.36 10.69
N ALA A 264 10.49 18.46 9.95
CA ALA A 264 10.23 18.45 8.51
C ALA A 264 11.36 17.71 7.78
N THR A 265 12.62 17.97 8.16
CA THR A 265 13.80 17.33 7.56
C THR A 265 13.78 15.82 7.78
N ASN A 266 13.47 15.37 9.00
CA ASN A 266 13.37 13.94 9.30
C ASN A 266 12.22 13.27 8.54
N TYR A 267 11.09 13.95 8.36
CA TYR A 267 9.97 13.46 7.56
C TYR A 267 10.34 13.26 6.08
N VAL A 268 10.99 14.26 5.48
CA VAL A 268 11.46 14.20 4.09
C VAL A 268 12.53 13.12 3.92
N LEU A 269 13.51 13.07 4.83
CA LEU A 269 14.58 12.09 4.78
C LEU A 269 14.06 10.66 4.94
N HIS A 270 13.16 10.43 5.90
CA HIS A 270 12.51 9.12 6.09
C HIS A 270 11.81 8.64 4.81
N THR A 271 11.05 9.53 4.16
CA THR A 271 10.32 9.17 2.93
C THR A 271 11.27 8.96 1.75
N THR A 272 12.33 9.77 1.65
CA THR A 272 13.35 9.65 0.60
C THR A 272 14.09 8.32 0.70
N VAL A 273 14.56 7.95 1.90
CA VAL A 273 15.25 6.67 2.12
C VAL A 273 14.33 5.49 1.85
N TRP A 274 13.06 5.58 2.25
CA TRP A 274 12.05 4.57 1.91
C TRP A 274 11.85 4.43 0.39
N LEU A 275 11.85 5.52 -0.38
CA LEU A 275 11.78 5.45 -1.84
C LEU A 275 13.01 4.79 -2.47
N MET A 276 14.20 5.08 -1.92
CA MET A 276 15.44 4.45 -2.37
C MET A 276 15.43 2.95 -2.07
N GLU A 277 14.94 2.54 -0.89
CA GLU A 277 14.72 1.13 -0.53
C GLU A 277 13.75 0.47 -1.51
N HIS A 278 12.58 1.08 -1.77
CA HIS A 278 11.58 0.55 -2.68
C HIS A 278 12.10 0.40 -4.11
N HIS A 279 12.85 1.39 -4.60
CA HIS A 279 13.48 1.35 -5.92
C HIS A 279 14.48 0.18 -6.02
N LEU A 280 15.34 0.02 -5.02
CA LEU A 280 16.36 -1.03 -4.99
C LEU A 280 15.72 -2.41 -4.93
N GLY A 281 14.73 -2.60 -4.05
CA GLY A 281 13.97 -3.84 -3.95
C GLY A 281 13.26 -4.20 -5.26
N THR A 282 12.64 -3.21 -5.92
CA THR A 282 12.03 -3.41 -7.25
C THR A 282 13.08 -3.80 -8.30
N GLY A 283 14.30 -3.25 -8.23
CA GLY A 283 15.41 -3.65 -9.10
C GLY A 283 15.82 -5.11 -8.92
N VAL A 284 15.86 -5.59 -7.68
CA VAL A 284 16.14 -7.00 -7.36
C VAL A 284 15.02 -7.91 -7.88
N GLU A 285 13.75 -7.55 -7.62
CA GLU A 285 12.58 -8.30 -8.10
C GLU A 285 12.53 -8.44 -9.63
N LEU A 286 12.99 -7.41 -10.35
CA LEU A 286 13.04 -7.38 -11.81
C LEU A 286 14.29 -8.07 -12.41
N GLY A 287 15.18 -8.60 -11.56
CA GLY A 287 16.40 -9.27 -12.00
C GLY A 287 17.40 -8.33 -12.70
N LEU A 288 17.43 -7.05 -12.31
CA LEU A 288 18.20 -6.01 -13.01
C LEU A 288 19.67 -5.93 -12.59
N PHE A 289 20.07 -6.73 -11.58
CA PHE A 289 21.44 -6.87 -11.13
C PHE A 289 22.02 -8.18 -11.71
N PRO A 290 22.74 -8.13 -12.83
CA PRO A 290 23.24 -9.33 -13.48
C PRO A 290 24.36 -9.95 -12.64
N GLY A 291 24.15 -11.21 -12.26
CA GLY A 291 25.18 -12.00 -11.60
C GLY A 291 25.40 -11.67 -10.12
N HIS A 292 26.34 -12.42 -9.56
CA HIS A 292 26.56 -12.49 -8.12
C HIS A 292 27.09 -11.17 -7.52
N HIS A 293 28.06 -10.55 -8.19
CA HIS A 293 28.76 -9.38 -7.67
C HIS A 293 27.83 -8.17 -7.56
N ASP A 294 27.10 -7.84 -8.62
CA ASP A 294 26.16 -6.72 -8.66
C ASP A 294 25.04 -6.90 -7.63
N LEU A 295 24.55 -8.13 -7.48
CA LEU A 295 23.56 -8.46 -6.46
C LEU A 295 24.11 -8.29 -5.04
N SER A 296 25.37 -8.66 -4.80
CA SER A 296 26.04 -8.46 -3.52
C SER A 296 26.17 -6.98 -3.17
N VAL A 297 26.57 -6.15 -4.15
CA VAL A 297 26.65 -4.70 -4.00
C VAL A 297 25.27 -4.10 -3.75
N ALA A 298 24.25 -4.56 -4.45
CA ALA A 298 22.87 -4.13 -4.24
C ALA A 298 22.40 -4.43 -2.81
N PHE A 299 22.60 -5.65 -2.30
CA PHE A 299 22.25 -5.99 -0.91
C PHE A 299 23.11 -5.25 0.13
N TRP A 300 24.39 -5.00 -0.15
CA TRP A 300 25.22 -4.18 0.73
C TRP A 300 24.67 -2.76 0.85
N TYR A 301 24.32 -2.14 -0.28
CA TYR A 301 23.70 -0.82 -0.28
C TYR A 301 22.30 -0.84 0.36
N TRP A 302 21.55 -1.92 0.18
CA TRP A 302 20.25 -2.09 0.81
C TRP A 302 20.38 -2.15 2.35
N ASP A 303 21.37 -2.84 2.90
CA ASP A 303 21.64 -2.83 4.36
C ASP A 303 21.95 -1.41 4.86
N PHE A 304 22.72 -0.64 4.10
CA PHE A 304 22.99 0.76 4.41
C PHE A 304 21.70 1.59 4.47
N LEU A 305 20.81 1.45 3.48
CA LEU A 305 19.52 2.15 3.45
C LEU A 305 18.62 1.74 4.62
N LEU A 306 18.50 0.45 4.89
CA LEU A 306 17.68 -0.08 6.01
C LEU A 306 18.24 0.38 7.37
N SER A 307 19.56 0.41 7.52
CA SER A 307 20.24 0.93 8.72
C SER A 307 19.98 2.42 8.89
N THR A 308 20.06 3.20 7.81
CA THR A 308 19.77 4.64 7.81
C THR A 308 18.32 4.90 8.18
N GLN A 309 17.38 4.15 7.60
CA GLN A 309 15.97 4.26 7.90
C GLN A 309 15.67 3.95 9.36
N LEU A 310 16.25 2.88 9.92
CA LEU A 310 16.10 2.55 11.35
C LEU A 310 16.60 3.67 12.26
N ASN A 311 17.77 4.24 11.95
CA ASN A 311 18.33 5.33 12.74
C ASN A 311 17.39 6.55 12.73
N ILE A 312 16.90 6.95 11.56
CA ILE A 312 15.93 8.05 11.42
C ILE A 312 14.65 7.75 12.19
N SER A 313 14.06 6.56 12.01
CA SER A 313 12.85 6.15 12.72
C SER A 313 13.06 6.11 14.24
N THR A 314 14.23 5.70 14.73
CA THR A 314 14.55 5.73 16.17
C THR A 314 14.59 7.15 16.70
N VAL A 315 15.22 8.09 15.99
CA VAL A 315 15.26 9.51 16.38
C VAL A 315 13.85 10.10 16.41
N MET A 316 13.06 9.87 15.36
CA MET A 316 11.67 10.34 15.26
C MET A 316 10.78 9.78 16.37
N ARG A 317 10.94 8.50 16.73
CA ARG A 317 10.21 7.86 17.84
C ARG A 317 10.56 8.45 19.19
N LYS A 318 11.84 8.67 19.46
CA LYS A 318 12.29 9.32 20.71
C LYS A 318 11.66 10.72 20.83
N ALA A 319 11.77 11.52 19.77
CA ALA A 319 11.17 12.85 19.72
C ALA A 319 9.63 12.82 19.93
N LYS A 320 8.93 11.83 19.36
CA LYS A 320 7.50 11.65 19.56
C LYS A 320 7.15 11.33 21.03
N VAL A 321 7.90 10.45 21.67
CA VAL A 321 7.68 10.09 23.09
C VAL A 321 7.96 11.28 24.00
N GLU A 322 9.09 11.96 23.79
CA GLU A 322 9.47 13.15 24.57
C GLU A 322 8.39 14.23 24.53
N ARG A 323 7.77 14.43 23.36
CA ARG A 323 6.63 15.36 23.22
C ARG A 323 5.37 14.87 23.89
N LYS A 324 4.97 13.61 23.72
CA LYS A 324 3.79 13.08 24.42
C LYS A 324 3.94 13.29 25.94
N VAL A 325 5.16 13.14 26.47
CA VAL A 325 5.48 13.42 27.87
C VAL A 325 5.40 14.92 28.18
N HIS A 326 5.96 15.78 27.33
CA HIS A 326 5.90 17.23 27.49
C HIS A 326 4.46 17.78 27.45
N ASP A 327 3.67 17.37 26.47
CA ASP A 327 2.26 17.77 26.32
C ASP A 327 1.44 17.28 27.51
N ALA A 328 1.70 16.06 28.00
CA ALA A 328 1.08 15.55 29.22
C ALA A 328 1.44 16.39 30.46
N LYS A 329 2.66 16.92 30.55
CA LYS A 329 3.05 17.84 31.65
C LYS A 329 2.30 19.17 31.56
N ILE A 330 2.21 19.77 30.37
CA ILE A 330 1.46 21.01 30.15
C ILE A 330 -0.01 20.83 30.54
N ILE A 331 -0.63 19.71 30.15
CA ILE A 331 -2.03 19.41 30.49
C ILE A 331 -2.20 19.32 32.00
N ARG A 332 -1.30 18.61 32.71
CA ARG A 332 -1.33 18.52 34.18
C ARG A 332 -1.22 19.90 34.83
N GLU A 333 -0.26 20.72 34.40
CA GLU A 333 -0.06 22.06 34.97
C GLU A 333 -1.29 22.97 34.75
N HIS A 334 -1.95 22.82 33.60
CA HIS A 334 -3.17 23.57 33.30
C HIS A 334 -4.39 23.07 34.10
N GLU A 335 -4.50 21.76 34.33
CA GLU A 335 -5.53 21.18 35.21
C GLU A 335 -5.32 21.58 36.68
N GLU A 336 -4.07 21.56 37.17
CA GLU A 336 -3.72 21.98 38.53
C GLU A 336 -4.02 23.47 38.77
N LYS A 337 -3.76 24.35 37.79
CA LYS A 337 -4.13 25.77 37.84
C LYS A 337 -5.63 25.99 37.87
N LYS A 338 -6.41 25.24 37.07
CA LYS A 338 -7.88 25.31 37.08
C LYS A 338 -8.49 24.87 38.42
N VAL A 339 -7.95 23.83 39.05
CA VAL A 339 -8.41 23.38 40.37
C VAL A 339 -8.07 24.40 41.46
N ALA A 340 -6.93 25.08 41.35
CA ALA A 340 -6.53 26.15 42.27
C ALA A 340 -7.42 27.40 42.19
N GLU A 341 -7.93 27.75 41.00
CA GLU A 341 -8.85 28.90 40.82
C GLU A 341 -10.29 28.62 41.29
N PHE A 342 -10.74 27.36 41.27
CA PHE A 342 -12.09 26.97 41.69
C PHE A 342 -12.24 26.69 43.19
N GLN A 343 -11.19 26.85 44.01
CA GLN A 343 -11.36 26.78 45.47
C GLN A 343 -11.86 28.12 46.03
N PRO A 344 -13.11 28.22 46.52
CA PRO A 344 -13.59 29.43 47.17
C PRO A 344 -12.78 29.68 48.45
N ARG A 345 -12.19 30.88 48.55
CA ARG A 345 -11.53 31.39 49.76
C ARG A 345 -12.56 31.48 50.89
N GLY A 346 -12.69 30.42 51.69
CA GLY A 346 -13.67 30.35 52.77
C GLY A 346 -13.25 29.46 53.95
N LYS A 347 -12.66 30.10 54.96
CA LYS A 347 -12.53 29.71 56.40
C LYS A 347 -11.76 28.43 56.79
N LYS A 348 -10.60 28.70 57.42
CA LYS A 348 -9.90 27.90 58.46
C LYS A 348 -10.88 27.11 59.35
N LYS A 349 -10.62 25.81 59.56
CA LYS A 349 -9.89 25.23 60.72
C LYS A 349 -10.23 23.73 60.82
N GLY A 350 -9.22 22.85 60.76
CA GLY A 350 -9.35 21.49 61.31
C GLY A 350 -8.77 20.35 60.48
N LYS A 351 -7.72 19.74 61.05
CA LYS A 351 -7.30 18.34 60.95
C LYS A 351 -6.62 17.87 59.64
N LYS A 352 -5.29 17.71 59.77
CA LYS A 352 -4.41 16.92 58.89
C LYS A 352 -4.90 15.47 58.82
N THR A 353 -5.22 15.02 57.62
CA THR A 353 -5.21 13.59 57.25
C THR A 353 -4.39 13.48 55.98
N SER A 354 -3.28 12.76 56.06
CA SER A 354 -2.37 12.51 54.94
C SER A 354 -3.07 11.67 53.89
N ALA A 355 -3.56 12.31 52.83
CA ALA A 355 -4.09 11.61 51.67
C ALA A 355 -2.93 11.16 50.77
N ASN A 356 -2.88 9.84 50.66
CA ASN A 356 -1.94 9.01 49.90
C ASN A 356 -1.84 9.47 48.43
N SER A 357 -0.64 9.84 48.00
CA SER A 357 -0.31 10.26 46.63
C SER A 357 -0.24 9.05 45.70
N ARG A 358 -1.36 8.54 45.18
CA ARG A 358 -1.33 7.46 44.17
C ARG A 358 -2.51 7.39 43.18
N ASN A 359 -3.30 8.45 43.05
CA ASN A 359 -4.29 8.53 41.97
C ASN A 359 -3.75 9.41 40.84
N ILE A 360 -2.98 8.80 39.93
CA ILE A 360 -2.78 9.37 38.59
C ILE A 360 -4.18 9.44 37.95
N PRO A 361 -4.63 10.59 37.44
CA PRO A 361 -5.93 10.69 36.78
C PRO A 361 -6.03 9.67 35.64
N VAL A 362 -7.10 8.88 35.62
CA VAL A 362 -7.38 7.86 34.59
C VAL A 362 -7.33 8.44 33.16
N ALA A 363 -7.59 9.74 33.01
CA ALA A 363 -7.46 10.48 31.75
C ALA A 363 -6.02 10.50 31.21
N LEU A 364 -5.02 10.57 32.10
CA LEU A 364 -3.62 10.70 31.71
C LEU A 364 -2.95 9.36 31.42
N SER A 365 -3.35 8.28 32.11
CA SER A 365 -2.93 6.92 31.74
C SER A 365 -3.50 6.51 30.38
N THR A 366 -4.70 7.00 30.03
CA THR A 366 -5.31 6.80 28.71
C THR A 366 -4.57 7.58 27.60
N PHE A 367 -4.07 8.79 27.89
CA PHE A 367 -3.33 9.62 26.93
C PHE A 367 -1.97 9.00 26.52
N MET A 368 -1.35 8.21 27.39
CA MET A 368 -0.09 7.52 27.11
C MET A 368 -0.26 6.12 26.50
N ALA A 369 -1.49 5.61 26.39
CA ALA A 369 -1.74 4.31 25.80
C ALA A 369 -1.39 4.31 24.29
N PRO A 370 -0.77 3.23 23.77
CA PRO A 370 -0.46 3.12 22.35
C PRO A 370 -1.76 3.11 21.53
N THR A 371 -1.85 4.01 20.55
CA THR A 371 -2.96 4.03 19.58
C THR A 371 -2.87 2.83 18.62
N LYS A 372 -3.95 2.51 17.90
CA LYS A 372 -3.92 1.46 16.86
C LYS A 372 -2.84 1.76 15.80
N GLN A 373 -2.67 3.03 15.48
CA GLN A 373 -1.62 3.54 14.59
C GLN A 373 -0.23 3.34 15.18
N ASP A 374 -0.03 3.55 16.49
CA ASP A 374 1.26 3.28 17.14
C ASP A 374 1.64 1.80 17.08
N LEU A 375 0.66 0.88 17.25
CA LEU A 375 0.88 -0.56 17.10
C LEU A 375 1.27 -0.94 15.68
N GLU A 376 0.58 -0.35 14.70
CA GLU A 376 0.86 -0.50 13.28
C GLU A 376 2.28 -0.02 12.91
N ASP A 377 2.69 1.14 13.41
CA ASP A 377 4.03 1.69 13.21
C ASP A 377 5.08 0.81 13.90
N ASN A 378 4.79 0.29 15.09
CA ASN A 378 5.66 -0.65 15.81
C ASN A 378 5.94 -1.91 14.99
N THR A 379 4.90 -2.48 14.37
CA THR A 379 5.06 -3.62 13.46
C THR A 379 5.95 -3.27 12.27
N GLU A 380 5.74 -2.11 11.63
CA GLU A 380 6.57 -1.67 10.48
C GLU A 380 8.04 -1.54 10.87
N PHE A 381 8.35 -1.00 12.04
CA PHE A 381 9.71 -0.87 12.54
C PHE A 381 10.36 -2.22 12.88
N MET A 382 9.60 -3.16 13.46
CA MET A 382 10.10 -4.51 13.69
C MET A 382 10.41 -5.21 12.36
N LEU A 383 9.52 -5.07 11.37
CA LEU A 383 9.74 -5.60 10.01
C LEU A 383 10.97 -4.98 9.36
N LEU A 384 11.20 -3.68 9.55
CA LEU A 384 12.41 -3.00 9.05
C LEU A 384 13.68 -3.59 9.68
N GLY A 385 13.65 -3.87 11.00
CA GLY A 385 14.73 -4.56 11.71
C GLY A 385 14.99 -5.98 11.19
N LEU A 386 13.93 -6.73 10.89
CA LEU A 386 14.01 -8.06 10.31
C LEU A 386 14.61 -8.02 8.91
N ARG A 387 14.12 -7.12 8.03
CA ARG A 387 14.66 -6.91 6.68
C ARG A 387 16.14 -6.61 6.71
N ARG A 388 16.58 -5.72 7.61
CA ARG A 388 18.01 -5.42 7.78
C ARG A 388 18.81 -6.66 8.14
N THR A 389 18.35 -7.43 9.13
CA THR A 389 19.05 -8.64 9.58
C THR A 389 19.15 -9.68 8.46
N LEU A 390 18.07 -9.89 7.70
CA LEU A 390 18.06 -10.76 6.53
C LEU A 390 19.05 -10.28 5.47
N CYS A 391 19.03 -8.98 5.16
CA CYS A 391 19.92 -8.35 4.19
C CYS A 391 21.39 -8.55 4.58
N ARG A 392 21.75 -8.33 5.85
CA ARG A 392 23.11 -8.61 6.36
C ARG A 392 23.50 -10.07 6.26
N GLY A 393 22.56 -10.97 6.54
CA GLY A 393 22.75 -12.41 6.38
C GLY A 393 23.10 -12.76 4.93
N ILE A 394 22.32 -12.23 3.98
CA ILE A 394 22.56 -12.40 2.55
C ILE A 394 23.96 -11.87 2.20
N VAL A 395 24.26 -10.61 2.51
CA VAL A 395 25.57 -9.98 2.20
C VAL A 395 26.75 -10.83 2.70
N ARG A 396 26.68 -11.34 3.93
CA ARG A 396 27.75 -12.17 4.51
C ARG A 396 27.96 -13.46 3.72
N VAL A 397 26.87 -14.12 3.34
CA VAL A 397 26.89 -15.36 2.57
C VAL A 397 27.28 -15.12 1.11
N SER A 398 26.94 -13.95 0.56
CA SER A 398 27.33 -13.56 -0.80
C SER A 398 28.85 -13.52 -0.97
N PHE A 399 29.58 -12.96 -0.01
CA PHE A 399 31.03 -12.81 -0.18
C PHE A 399 31.81 -14.13 -0.07
N GLU A 400 31.17 -15.24 0.31
CA GLU A 400 31.75 -16.58 0.24
C GLU A 400 31.57 -17.17 -1.16
N ARG A 401 32.66 -17.61 -1.81
CA ARG A 401 32.72 -18.04 -3.23
C ARG A 401 31.59 -18.98 -3.69
N ASP A 402 31.08 -19.82 -2.79
CA ASP A 402 29.99 -20.79 -3.06
C ASP A 402 28.70 -20.52 -2.26
N GLY A 403 28.71 -19.51 -1.38
CA GLY A 403 27.64 -19.28 -0.40
C GLY A 403 26.32 -18.85 -1.02
N LEU A 404 26.33 -17.93 -1.99
CA LEU A 404 25.09 -17.43 -2.58
C LEU A 404 24.36 -18.46 -3.45
N ARG A 405 25.09 -19.30 -4.20
CA ARG A 405 24.47 -20.38 -4.97
C ARG A 405 23.74 -21.34 -4.05
N ASN A 406 24.37 -21.73 -2.95
CA ASN A 406 23.77 -22.61 -1.95
C ASN A 406 22.60 -21.95 -1.21
N LEU A 407 22.68 -20.65 -0.93
CA LEU A 407 21.61 -19.89 -0.28
C LEU A 407 20.37 -19.71 -1.18
N ILE A 408 20.57 -19.43 -2.47
CA ILE A 408 19.48 -19.30 -3.46
C ILE A 408 18.74 -20.63 -3.60
N VAL A 409 19.48 -21.74 -3.62
CA VAL A 409 18.90 -23.10 -3.67
C VAL A 409 18.20 -23.44 -2.35
N ALA A 410 18.79 -23.10 -1.19
CA ALA A 410 18.24 -23.44 0.13
C ALA A 410 17.01 -22.61 0.52
N LEU A 411 16.97 -21.32 0.18
CA LEU A 411 15.85 -20.45 0.55
C LEU A 411 14.66 -20.55 -0.42
N ASN A 412 14.77 -21.33 -1.51
CA ASN A 412 13.74 -21.52 -2.52
C ASN A 412 13.02 -20.21 -2.87
N ILE A 413 13.81 -19.13 -3.02
CA ILE A 413 13.31 -17.79 -3.29
C ILE A 413 12.88 -17.81 -4.76
N SER A 414 11.60 -18.13 -5.00
CA SER A 414 10.96 -18.23 -6.32
C SER A 414 11.08 -16.99 -7.22
N TRP A 415 11.60 -15.89 -6.68
CA TRP A 415 11.81 -14.58 -7.28
C TRP A 415 13.23 -14.44 -7.88
N ILE A 416 14.18 -15.32 -7.51
CA ILE A 416 15.59 -15.28 -7.94
C ILE A 416 15.92 -16.39 -8.96
N SER A 417 15.07 -17.42 -9.12
CA SER A 417 15.25 -18.51 -10.09
C SER A 417 15.57 -18.08 -11.53
N PRO A 418 15.09 -16.94 -12.09
CA PRO A 418 15.42 -16.56 -13.46
C PRO A 418 16.89 -16.17 -13.68
N LEU A 419 17.68 -15.95 -12.61
CA LEU A 419 19.09 -15.51 -12.70
C LEU A 419 20.09 -16.68 -12.88
N LEU A 420 19.64 -17.92 -12.71
CA LEU A 420 20.43 -19.12 -12.99
C LEU A 420 20.15 -19.55 -14.43
N GLY A 421 20.73 -18.85 -15.40
CA GLY A 421 20.67 -19.26 -16.79
C GLY A 421 21.12 -20.72 -16.94
N ASN A 422 20.21 -21.57 -17.42
CA ASN A 422 20.50 -22.79 -18.16
C ASN A 422 19.22 -23.25 -18.86
N ASP A 423 19.39 -23.63 -20.13
CA ASP A 423 18.37 -24.16 -21.02
C ASP A 423 17.55 -25.30 -20.38
N ALA A 424 16.28 -25.06 -20.06
CA ALA A 424 15.26 -26.11 -19.90
C ALA A 424 13.84 -25.52 -20.00
N PRO A 425 12.90 -26.20 -20.69
CA PRO A 425 11.58 -25.67 -20.97
C PRO A 425 10.63 -25.82 -19.78
N CYS A 426 9.78 -24.80 -19.61
CA CYS A 426 8.42 -24.84 -19.05
C CYS A 426 8.11 -25.94 -18.02
N LEU A 427 8.22 -25.64 -16.72
CA LEU A 427 7.42 -26.32 -15.68
C LEU A 427 7.23 -25.41 -14.46
N TYR A 428 6.06 -24.77 -14.39
CA TYR A 428 5.29 -24.61 -13.13
C TYR A 428 4.26 -25.76 -13.10
N PRO A 429 3.69 -26.19 -11.94
CA PRO A 429 3.41 -25.37 -10.75
C PRO A 429 3.64 -26.07 -9.39
N LEU A 430 3.20 -25.39 -8.32
CA LEU A 430 3.06 -25.79 -6.90
C LEU A 430 4.29 -25.54 -6.02
N PHE A 431 4.16 -24.61 -5.06
CA PHE A 431 4.08 -24.94 -3.63
C PHE A 431 3.70 -23.68 -2.84
N ALA A 432 2.56 -23.74 -2.17
CA ALA A 432 2.15 -22.81 -1.13
C ALA A 432 2.90 -23.16 0.16
N PHE A 433 3.50 -22.17 0.83
CA PHE A 433 3.97 -22.34 2.21
C PHE A 433 2.98 -21.67 3.16
N ASN A 434 2.14 -22.49 3.79
CA ASN A 434 1.46 -22.18 5.04
C ASN A 434 2.49 -22.28 6.18
N PHE A 435 2.72 -21.20 6.91
CA PHE A 435 3.37 -21.27 8.22
C PHE A 435 2.30 -21.53 9.29
N HIS A 436 2.18 -22.79 9.73
CA HIS A 436 1.63 -23.10 11.05
C HIS A 436 2.81 -23.10 12.04
N PHE A 437 2.75 -22.21 13.03
CA PHE A 437 3.67 -22.21 14.17
C PHE A 437 3.22 -23.24 15.21
N CYS A 438 4.21 -23.89 15.84
CA CYS A 438 4.07 -24.57 17.14
C CYS A 438 3.67 -23.59 18.24
#